data_AF-A0A078H449-F1
#
_entry.id   AF-A0A078H449-F1
#
_cell.length_a   1.000
_cell.length_b   1.000
_cell.length_c   1.000
_cell.angle_alpha   90.00
_cell.angle_beta   90.00
_cell.angle_gamma   90.00
#
_symmetry.space_group_name_H-M   'P 1'
#
loop_
_entity.id
_entity.type
_entity.pdbx_description
1 polymer ?
#
loop_
_entity_poly.entity_id
_entity_poly.type
_entity_poly.pdbx_seq_one_letter_code
_entity_poly.pdbx_strand_id
1 'polypeptide(L)'
;MPKSKYIKLVKKHGLEISQPGLEPNKGLTWQMTKRRGDLEVHKITEEKPGWCSDPHLPPCAAFVEIMAPVFSRDAWRCVWHMIQNDLVHGWGLDFALRRCAEPAHEKIGVVDSQWIVHQTVPSLGSQGEAVDGKAPWQGVRDRCKKEWTMFQSRMANAEKDYFKSLQVEGSSNSTATTI
;
A
#
# COMPACT_ATOMS: atom_id res chain seq x y z
N MET A 1 -5.46 -8.36 -20.53
CA MET A 1 -6.53 -8.39 -19.52
C MET A 1 -7.75 -7.63 -20.02
N PRO A 2 -8.93 -8.27 -20.16
CA PRO A 2 -10.16 -7.52 -20.39
C PRO A 2 -10.51 -6.71 -19.13
N LYS A 3 -10.39 -5.38 -19.20
CA LYS A 3 -10.67 -4.47 -18.07
C LYS A 3 -12.04 -4.75 -17.40
N SER A 4 -13.03 -5.16 -18.20
CA SER A 4 -14.38 -5.46 -17.73
C SER A 4 -14.47 -6.67 -16.77
N LYS A 5 -13.62 -7.69 -16.93
CA LYS A 5 -13.66 -8.89 -16.06
C LYS A 5 -13.05 -8.58 -14.69
N TYR A 6 -11.92 -7.86 -14.65
CA TYR A 6 -11.29 -7.42 -13.41
C TYR A 6 -12.24 -6.57 -12.55
N ILE A 7 -12.83 -5.53 -13.16
CA ILE A 7 -13.74 -4.63 -12.43
C ILE A 7 -14.99 -5.35 -11.91
N LYS A 8 -15.49 -6.37 -12.64
CA LYS A 8 -16.59 -7.22 -12.14
C LYS A 8 -16.21 -7.96 -10.86
N LEU A 9 -14.99 -8.51 -10.79
CA LEU A 9 -14.50 -9.23 -9.61
C LEU A 9 -14.27 -8.28 -8.42
N VAL A 10 -13.66 -7.12 -8.66
CA VAL A 10 -13.47 -6.08 -7.64
C VAL A 10 -14.82 -5.70 -7.02
N LYS A 11 -15.84 -5.43 -7.85
CA LYS A 11 -17.20 -5.11 -7.38
C LYS A 11 -17.86 -6.29 -6.67
N LYS A 12 -17.76 -7.52 -7.21
CA LYS A 12 -18.31 -8.75 -6.62
C LYS A 12 -17.79 -8.98 -5.21
N HIS A 13 -16.50 -8.73 -4.98
CA HIS A 13 -15.81 -9.01 -3.71
C HIS A 13 -15.70 -7.81 -2.77
N GLY A 14 -16.30 -6.67 -3.14
CA GLY A 14 -16.34 -5.45 -2.33
C GLY A 14 -14.96 -4.83 -2.09
N LEU A 15 -14.02 -5.00 -3.03
CA LEU A 15 -12.66 -4.48 -2.90
C LEU A 15 -12.62 -2.97 -3.21
N GLU A 16 -12.00 -2.21 -2.33
CA GLU A 16 -11.76 -0.77 -2.50
C GLU A 16 -10.33 -0.49 -2.94
N ILE A 17 -9.39 -1.34 -2.54
CA ILE A 17 -8.01 -1.32 -3.04
C ILE A 17 -7.67 -2.74 -3.48
N SER A 18 -7.11 -2.88 -4.67
CA SER A 18 -6.82 -4.21 -5.20
C SER A 18 -5.60 -4.20 -6.09
N GLN A 19 -5.08 -5.38 -6.40
CA GLN A 19 -4.16 -5.55 -7.53
C GLN A 19 -4.44 -6.87 -8.24
N PRO A 20 -4.00 -7.02 -9.50
CA PRO A 20 -3.82 -8.32 -10.12
C PRO A 20 -2.88 -9.23 -9.30
N GLY A 21 -3.14 -10.54 -9.35
CA GLY A 21 -2.17 -11.52 -8.86
C GLY A 21 -0.85 -11.43 -9.63
N LEU A 22 0.28 -11.61 -8.95
CA LEU A 22 1.59 -11.71 -9.59
C LEU A 22 1.93 -13.16 -9.87
N GLU A 23 2.25 -13.45 -11.13
CA GLU A 23 2.74 -14.78 -11.53
C GLU A 23 4.09 -15.07 -10.82
N PRO A 24 4.24 -16.21 -10.12
CA PRO A 24 5.40 -16.45 -9.24
C PRO A 24 6.70 -16.81 -9.97
N ASN A 25 6.71 -16.82 -11.31
CA ASN A 25 7.81 -17.36 -12.11
C ASN A 25 9.13 -16.57 -12.03
N LYS A 26 9.13 -15.34 -11.48
CA LYS A 26 10.31 -14.46 -11.43
C LYS A 26 10.70 -13.99 -10.03
N GLY A 27 10.22 -14.68 -9.00
CA GLY A 27 10.45 -14.32 -7.60
C GLY A 27 9.57 -13.14 -7.16
N LEU A 28 9.15 -13.17 -5.90
CA LEU A 28 8.23 -12.19 -5.32
C LEU A 28 8.74 -11.78 -3.94
N THR A 29 8.60 -10.50 -3.60
CA THR A 29 8.97 -9.98 -2.28
C THR A 29 7.98 -10.45 -1.21
N TRP A 30 6.68 -10.33 -1.52
CA TRP A 30 5.56 -10.56 -0.63
C TRP A 30 4.73 -11.77 -1.09
N GLN A 31 4.38 -12.68 -0.19
CA GLN A 31 3.44 -13.77 -0.46
C GLN A 31 2.02 -13.26 -0.71
N MET A 32 1.69 -12.08 -0.17
CA MET A 32 0.38 -11.45 -0.34
C MET A 32 0.10 -11.07 -1.79
N THR A 33 1.11 -10.77 -2.60
CA THR A 33 0.92 -10.38 -4.01
C THR A 33 0.96 -11.56 -4.98
N LYS A 34 1.38 -12.74 -4.50
CA LYS A 34 1.48 -13.96 -5.29
C LYS A 34 0.09 -14.42 -5.74
N ARG A 35 -0.05 -14.75 -7.02
CA ARG A 35 -1.27 -15.36 -7.55
C ARG A 35 -1.54 -16.74 -6.91
N ARG A 36 -2.79 -16.97 -6.50
CA ARG A 36 -3.34 -18.29 -6.14
C ARG A 36 -4.06 -18.90 -7.35
N GLY A 37 -3.80 -20.16 -7.66
CA GLY A 37 -4.33 -20.79 -8.88
C GLY A 37 -5.80 -21.23 -8.77
N ASP A 38 -6.28 -21.33 -7.54
CA ASP A 38 -7.52 -21.97 -7.11
C ASP A 38 -8.58 -20.99 -6.60
N LEU A 39 -8.23 -19.70 -6.50
CA LEU A 39 -9.11 -18.65 -5.97
C LEU A 39 -9.45 -17.60 -7.03
N GLU A 40 -10.57 -16.90 -6.84
CA GLU A 40 -10.88 -15.70 -7.62
C GLU A 40 -10.14 -14.47 -7.07
N VAL A 41 -10.08 -14.36 -5.74
CA VAL A 41 -9.52 -13.28 -4.94
C VAL A 41 -9.01 -13.87 -3.61
N HIS A 42 -7.92 -13.32 -3.07
CA HIS A 42 -7.54 -13.48 -1.67
C HIS A 42 -7.24 -12.14 -0.99
N LYS A 43 -7.42 -12.09 0.33
CA LYS A 43 -7.25 -10.87 1.16
C LYS A 43 -6.26 -11.07 2.32
N ILE A 44 -5.87 -12.32 2.55
CA ILE A 44 -4.96 -12.75 3.60
C ILE A 44 -3.98 -13.75 2.99
N THR A 45 -2.75 -13.77 3.50
CA THR A 45 -1.75 -14.78 3.19
C THR A 45 -1.05 -15.25 4.47
N GLU A 46 -0.44 -16.42 4.40
CA GLU A 46 0.68 -16.76 5.26
C GLU A 46 1.96 -16.13 4.68
N GLU A 47 2.72 -15.44 5.52
CA GLU A 47 4.02 -14.86 5.17
C GLU A 47 5.16 -15.62 5.83
N LYS A 48 6.39 -15.23 5.50
CA LYS A 48 7.59 -15.78 6.14
C LYS A 48 7.51 -15.64 7.67
N PRO A 49 8.03 -16.61 8.45
CA PRO A 49 8.02 -16.53 9.91
C PRO A 49 8.58 -15.19 10.43
N GLY A 50 7.81 -14.55 11.32
CA GLY A 50 8.19 -13.28 11.95
C GLY A 50 7.89 -12.03 11.12
N TRP A 51 7.33 -12.14 9.91
CA TRP A 51 7.03 -10.98 9.06
C TRP A 51 5.68 -10.31 9.37
N CYS A 52 4.78 -11.04 10.02
CA CYS A 52 3.48 -10.51 10.41
C CYS A 52 3.40 -10.41 11.93
N SER A 53 3.28 -9.17 12.41
CA SER A 53 2.99 -8.88 13.81
C SER A 53 1.52 -9.16 14.16
N ASP A 54 0.64 -9.03 13.17
CA ASP A 54 -0.80 -9.25 13.26
C ASP A 54 -1.29 -9.78 11.89
N PRO A 55 -2.12 -10.83 11.85
CA PRO A 55 -2.60 -11.41 10.59
C PRO A 55 -3.51 -10.48 9.77
N HIS A 56 -4.15 -9.49 10.39
CA HIS A 56 -5.01 -8.50 9.72
C HIS A 56 -4.25 -7.25 9.27
N LEU A 57 -2.95 -7.18 9.55
CA LEU A 57 -2.08 -6.08 9.15
C LEU A 57 -1.13 -6.46 8.01
N PRO A 58 -0.63 -5.46 7.28
CA PRO A 58 0.44 -5.69 6.32
C PRO A 58 1.67 -6.34 6.98
N PRO A 59 2.38 -7.23 6.29
CA PRO A 59 2.13 -7.65 4.91
C PRO A 59 1.11 -8.80 4.75
N CYS A 60 0.61 -9.41 5.84
CA CYS A 60 -0.27 -10.59 5.77
C CYS A 60 -1.67 -10.31 5.25
N ALA A 61 -2.20 -9.13 5.50
CA ALA A 61 -3.49 -8.66 4.99
C ALA A 61 -3.46 -7.14 4.82
N ALA A 62 -4.57 -6.57 4.33
CA ALA A 62 -4.69 -5.11 4.17
C ALA A 62 -3.57 -4.49 3.31
N PHE A 63 -2.99 -5.26 2.39
CA PHE A 63 -1.78 -4.91 1.67
C PHE A 63 -1.87 -5.27 0.18
N VAL A 64 -1.43 -4.35 -0.67
CA VAL A 64 -1.10 -4.57 -2.09
C VAL A 64 0.13 -3.73 -2.41
N GLU A 65 0.97 -4.20 -3.32
CA GLU A 65 2.19 -3.52 -3.72
C GLU A 65 1.90 -2.37 -4.70
N ILE A 66 2.60 -1.25 -4.53
CA ILE A 66 2.37 0.01 -5.28
C ILE A 66 2.60 -0.12 -6.80
N MET A 67 3.16 -1.22 -7.28
CA MET A 67 3.45 -1.46 -8.69
C MET A 67 2.22 -1.61 -9.58
N ALA A 68 1.11 -2.13 -9.06
CA ALA A 68 -0.11 -2.38 -9.84
C ALA A 68 -1.42 -2.21 -9.06
N PRO A 69 -1.57 -1.19 -8.18
CA PRO A 69 -2.78 -1.01 -7.42
C PRO A 69 -3.91 -0.47 -8.31
N VAL A 70 -5.12 -0.84 -7.96
CA VAL A 70 -6.37 -0.35 -8.49
C VAL A 70 -7.20 0.12 -7.31
N PHE A 71 -7.59 1.39 -7.34
CA PHE A 71 -8.32 2.03 -6.27
C PHE A 71 -9.78 2.26 -6.68
N SER A 72 -10.69 2.17 -5.73
CA SER A 72 -11.98 2.85 -5.79
C SER A 72 -11.73 4.36 -5.87
N ARG A 73 -12.72 5.12 -6.33
CA ARG A 73 -12.60 6.58 -6.42
C ARG A 73 -12.33 7.21 -5.05
N ASP A 74 -12.95 6.69 -4.00
CA ASP A 74 -12.86 7.27 -2.66
C ASP A 74 -11.54 6.87 -1.99
N ALA A 75 -11.10 5.62 -2.15
CA ALA A 75 -9.77 5.19 -1.73
C ALA A 75 -8.67 5.98 -2.46
N TRP A 76 -8.82 6.24 -3.76
CA TRP A 76 -7.87 7.05 -4.53
C TRP A 76 -7.75 8.47 -3.98
N ARG A 77 -8.86 9.13 -3.64
CA ARG A 77 -8.83 10.48 -3.04
C ARG A 77 -8.05 10.48 -1.73
N CYS A 78 -8.25 9.49 -0.88
CA CYS A 78 -7.48 9.35 0.35
C CYS A 78 -5.98 9.12 0.08
N VAL A 79 -5.64 8.18 -0.81
CA VAL A 79 -4.24 7.86 -1.16
C VAL A 79 -3.55 9.07 -1.80
N TRP A 80 -4.27 9.84 -2.63
CA TRP A 80 -3.76 11.05 -3.25
C TRP A 80 -3.21 12.05 -2.24
N HIS A 81 -3.84 12.19 -1.07
CA HIS A 81 -3.35 13.07 -0.01
C HIS A 81 -2.06 12.55 0.69
N MET A 82 -1.75 11.26 0.56
CA MET A 82 -0.49 10.68 1.06
C MET A 82 0.69 11.01 0.15
N ILE A 83 0.43 11.12 -1.16
CA ILE A 83 1.39 11.43 -2.22
C ILE A 83 1.68 12.93 -2.22
N GLN A 84 2.85 13.34 -1.73
CA GLN A 84 3.18 14.78 -1.62
C GLN A 84 4.45 15.23 -2.36
N ASN A 85 5.21 14.29 -2.93
CA ASN A 85 6.37 14.58 -3.77
C ASN A 85 6.22 13.76 -5.07
N ASP A 86 7.16 13.90 -5.99
CA ASP A 86 7.26 13.06 -7.20
C ASP A 86 7.35 11.55 -6.91
N LEU A 87 7.42 11.16 -5.63
CA LEU A 87 7.44 9.78 -5.13
C LEU A 87 8.31 8.89 -5.98
N VAL A 88 9.48 9.42 -6.37
CA VAL A 88 10.31 8.80 -7.40
C VAL A 88 10.54 7.33 -7.06
N HIS A 89 10.59 6.96 -5.77
CA HIS A 89 10.79 5.59 -5.36
C HIS A 89 9.61 4.91 -4.63
N GLY A 90 8.63 5.67 -4.11
CA GLY A 90 7.39 5.14 -3.51
C GLY A 90 7.54 4.14 -2.35
N TRP A 91 8.74 3.97 -1.80
CA TRP A 91 9.06 2.88 -0.87
C TRP A 91 8.36 3.07 0.48
N GLY A 92 7.62 2.04 0.92
CA GLY A 92 6.88 2.05 2.17
C GLY A 92 5.46 2.66 2.09
N LEU A 93 5.07 3.26 0.95
CA LEU A 93 3.73 3.84 0.78
C LEU A 93 2.63 2.78 0.81
N ASP A 94 2.90 1.61 0.21
CA ASP A 94 2.03 0.43 0.18
C ASP A 94 1.56 -0.01 1.58
N PHE A 95 2.42 0.09 2.59
CA PHE A 95 2.04 -0.18 4.00
C PHE A 95 1.02 0.81 4.58
N ALA A 96 0.91 2.02 4.02
CA ALA A 96 -0.02 3.04 4.48
C ALA A 96 -1.39 2.99 3.79
N LEU A 97 -1.51 2.29 2.64
CA LEU A 97 -2.75 2.21 1.86
C LEU A 97 -3.95 1.71 2.67
N ARG A 98 -3.70 0.87 3.68
CA ARG A 98 -4.73 0.37 4.61
C ARG A 98 -5.53 1.47 5.30
N ARG A 99 -4.97 2.68 5.45
CA ARG A 99 -5.67 3.83 6.07
C ARG A 99 -6.79 4.40 5.18
N CYS A 100 -6.88 3.96 3.91
CA CYS A 100 -7.85 4.44 2.94
C CYS A 100 -8.98 3.45 2.64
N ALA A 101 -9.18 2.44 3.48
CA ALA A 101 -10.28 1.49 3.38
C ALA A 101 -10.64 0.91 4.76
N GLU A 102 -11.93 0.72 5.05
CA GLU A 102 -12.40 0.26 6.35
C GLU A 102 -13.47 -0.85 6.21
N PRO A 103 -13.32 -2.02 6.87
CA PRO A 103 -12.10 -2.53 7.49
C PRO A 103 -11.08 -2.98 6.44
N ALA A 104 -9.84 -2.52 6.56
CA ALA A 104 -8.84 -2.67 5.48
C ALA A 104 -8.57 -4.13 5.06
N HIS A 105 -8.52 -5.07 6.02
CA HIS A 105 -8.25 -6.48 5.72
C HIS A 105 -9.39 -7.18 4.95
N GLU A 106 -10.58 -6.60 4.91
CA GLU A 106 -11.71 -7.10 4.11
C GLU A 106 -11.85 -6.35 2.78
N LYS A 107 -11.38 -5.11 2.71
CA LYS A 107 -11.54 -4.22 1.56
C LYS A 107 -10.35 -4.20 0.62
N ILE A 108 -9.22 -4.73 1.06
CA ILE A 108 -7.98 -4.80 0.28
C ILE A 108 -7.68 -6.24 -0.09
N GLY A 109 -7.36 -6.50 -1.35
CA GLY A 109 -7.06 -7.87 -1.80
C GLY A 109 -6.53 -8.00 -3.21
N VAL A 110 -6.08 -9.21 -3.52
CA VAL A 110 -5.49 -9.57 -4.80
C VAL A 110 -6.49 -10.35 -5.63
N VAL A 111 -6.66 -9.96 -6.90
CA VAL A 111 -7.56 -10.63 -7.83
C VAL A 111 -6.81 -11.74 -8.57
N ASP A 112 -6.81 -12.94 -8.02
CA ASP A 112 -6.04 -14.09 -8.52
C ASP A 112 -6.41 -14.57 -9.92
N SER A 113 -7.71 -14.52 -10.22
CA SER A 113 -8.22 -14.94 -11.53
C SER A 113 -7.82 -13.99 -12.66
N GLN A 114 -7.20 -12.86 -12.34
CA GLN A 114 -6.67 -11.86 -13.26
C GLN A 114 -5.23 -11.50 -12.84
N TRP A 115 -4.22 -11.96 -13.58
CA TRP A 115 -2.83 -11.80 -13.18
C TRP A 115 -1.97 -11.02 -14.18
N ILE A 116 -0.81 -10.59 -13.70
CA ILE A 116 0.27 -9.97 -14.49
C ILE A 116 1.61 -10.66 -14.20
N VAL A 117 2.58 -10.48 -15.09
CA VAL A 117 3.94 -10.97 -14.89
C VAL A 117 4.83 -9.80 -14.50
N HIS A 118 5.42 -9.88 -13.31
CA HIS A 118 6.42 -8.91 -12.86
C HIS A 118 7.80 -9.26 -13.45
N GLN A 119 8.40 -8.31 -14.18
CA GLN A 119 9.70 -8.54 -14.85
C GLN A 119 10.92 -8.31 -13.95
N THR A 120 10.72 -7.81 -12.71
CA THR A 120 11.78 -7.51 -11.74
C THR A 120 12.89 -6.58 -12.25
N VAL A 121 12.64 -5.84 -13.34
CA VAL A 121 13.57 -4.84 -13.88
C VAL A 121 13.36 -3.50 -13.16
N PRO A 122 14.36 -2.96 -12.44
CA PRO A 122 14.23 -1.69 -11.76
C PRO A 122 14.27 -0.53 -12.77
N SER A 123 13.17 0.22 -12.89
CA SER A 123 13.05 1.32 -13.86
C SER A 123 13.94 2.53 -13.56
N LEU A 124 14.36 2.71 -12.30
CA LEU A 124 15.05 3.91 -11.81
C LEU A 124 16.45 3.64 -11.27
N GLY A 125 16.94 2.40 -11.37
CA GLY A 125 18.23 1.99 -10.78
C GLY A 125 19.44 2.78 -11.30
N SER A 126 19.34 3.40 -12.47
CA SER A 126 20.37 4.23 -13.09
C SER A 126 20.22 5.74 -12.82
N GLN A 127 19.19 6.19 -12.11
CA GLN A 127 18.92 7.61 -11.88
C GLN A 127 19.69 8.21 -10.69
N GLY A 128 20.56 7.45 -10.04
CA GLY A 128 21.42 7.96 -8.97
C GLY A 128 22.73 8.50 -9.53
N GLU A 129 23.37 9.38 -8.77
CA GLU A 129 24.71 9.86 -9.07
C GLU A 129 25.76 8.85 -8.57
N ALA A 130 26.76 8.59 -9.40
CA ALA A 130 27.94 7.85 -8.97
C ALA A 130 28.87 8.82 -8.21
N VAL A 131 28.98 8.63 -6.89
CA VAL A 131 29.78 9.49 -6.01
C VAL A 131 30.70 8.60 -5.17
N ASP A 132 31.97 8.99 -5.02
CA ASP A 132 32.97 8.29 -4.21
C ASP A 132 33.10 6.78 -4.52
N GLY A 133 33.04 6.41 -5.81
CA GLY A 133 33.12 5.01 -6.25
C GLY A 133 31.86 4.17 -6.03
N LYS A 134 30.76 4.76 -5.52
CA LYS A 134 29.46 4.09 -5.43
C LYS A 134 28.79 4.04 -6.80
N ALA A 135 28.13 2.93 -7.09
CA ALA A 135 27.32 2.79 -8.29
C ALA A 135 26.00 3.57 -8.16
N PRO A 136 25.42 4.07 -9.28
CA PRO A 136 24.17 4.84 -9.30
C PRO A 136 23.02 4.25 -8.48
N TRP A 137 22.82 2.92 -8.53
CA TRP A 137 21.75 2.24 -7.80
C TRP A 137 21.86 2.38 -6.27
N GLN A 138 23.07 2.60 -5.75
CA GLN A 138 23.29 2.85 -4.33
C GLN A 138 22.78 4.23 -3.94
N GLY A 139 23.02 5.26 -4.78
CA GLY A 139 22.47 6.60 -4.58
C GLY A 139 20.93 6.61 -4.63
N VAL A 140 20.35 5.86 -5.56
CA VAL A 140 18.90 5.58 -5.63
C VAL A 140 18.41 5.00 -4.31
N ARG A 141 19.04 3.92 -3.82
CA ARG A 141 18.65 3.26 -2.58
C ARG A 141 18.74 4.19 -1.36
N ASP A 142 19.77 5.03 -1.28
CA ASP A 142 19.92 6.00 -0.19
C ASP A 142 18.86 7.11 -0.27
N ARG A 143 18.49 7.53 -1.47
CA ARG A 143 17.34 8.44 -1.68
C ARG A 143 16.02 7.79 -1.28
N CYS A 144 15.76 6.52 -1.65
CA CYS A 144 14.57 5.78 -1.23
C CYS A 144 14.42 5.78 0.30
N LYS A 145 15.51 5.52 1.02
CA LYS A 145 15.50 5.50 2.50
C LYS A 145 15.16 6.88 3.07
N LYS A 146 15.76 7.95 2.54
CA LYS A 146 15.47 9.33 2.97
C LYS A 146 14.01 9.70 2.72
N GLU A 147 13.48 9.37 1.55
CA GLU A 147 12.07 9.60 1.19
C GLU A 147 11.12 8.80 2.11
N TRP A 148 11.45 7.53 2.40
CA TRP A 148 10.70 6.71 3.35
C TRP A 148 10.67 7.36 4.74
N THR A 149 11.84 7.73 5.30
CA THR A 149 11.90 8.35 6.64
C THR A 149 11.04 9.62 6.71
N MET A 150 11.13 10.48 5.69
CA MET A 150 10.29 11.68 5.59
C MET A 150 8.79 11.34 5.56
N PHE A 151 8.40 10.32 4.78
CA PHE A 151 7.02 9.84 4.72
C PHE A 151 6.53 9.35 6.10
N GLN A 152 7.32 8.54 6.81
CA GLN A 152 6.97 8.06 8.14
C GLN A 152 6.77 9.20 9.14
N SER A 153 7.69 10.17 9.18
CA SER A 153 7.56 11.33 10.06
C SER A 153 6.29 12.14 9.77
N ARG A 154 5.96 12.33 8.49
CA ARG A 154 4.72 13.03 8.08
C ARG A 154 3.48 12.28 8.52
N MET A 155 3.42 10.96 8.29
CA MET A 155 2.28 10.14 8.70
C MET A 155 2.08 10.17 10.21
N ALA A 156 3.16 10.06 10.99
CA ALA A 156 3.10 10.14 12.45
C ALA A 156 2.60 11.51 12.95
N ASN A 157 3.06 12.60 12.33
CA ASN A 157 2.61 13.95 12.66
C ASN A 157 1.13 14.16 12.32
N ALA A 158 0.69 13.71 11.14
CA ALA A 158 -0.72 13.81 10.73
C ALA A 158 -1.64 13.03 11.68
N GLU A 159 -1.22 11.83 12.09
CA GLU A 159 -1.94 11.01 13.07
C GLU A 159 -2.01 11.70 14.43
N LYS A 160 -0.91 12.26 14.91
CA LYS A 160 -0.87 13.06 16.14
C LYS A 160 -1.81 14.27 16.07
N ASP A 161 -1.84 14.99 14.97
CA ASP A 161 -2.67 16.18 14.83
C ASP A 161 -4.16 15.84 14.70
N TYR A 162 -4.49 14.73 14.03
CA TYR A 162 -5.86 14.18 14.01
C TYR A 162 -6.36 13.82 15.41
N PHE A 163 -5.56 13.12 16.21
CA PHE A 163 -5.98 12.78 17.57
C PHE A 163 -6.13 14.00 18.47
N LYS A 164 -5.29 15.04 18.30
CA LYS A 164 -5.49 16.31 19.00
C LYS A 164 -6.80 16.99 18.58
N SER A 165 -7.14 17.00 17.29
CA SER A 165 -8.37 17.66 16.82
C SER A 165 -9.61 16.99 17.43
N LEU A 166 -9.63 15.67 17.53
CA LEU A 166 -10.69 14.93 18.20
C LEU A 166 -10.82 15.28 19.69
N GLN A 167 -9.71 15.49 20.40
CA GLN A 167 -9.72 15.90 21.83
C GLN A 167 -10.27 17.32 22.03
N VAL A 168 -9.96 18.22 21.10
CA VAL A 168 -10.48 19.60 21.10
C VAL A 168 -11.99 19.59 20.83
N GLU A 169 -12.45 18.83 19.84
CA GLU A 169 -13.88 18.67 19.53
C GLU A 169 -14.66 18.07 20.70
N GLY A 170 -14.14 16.99 21.32
CA GLY A 170 -14.74 16.37 22.51
C GLY A 170 -14.85 17.32 23.70
N SER A 171 -13.87 18.20 23.89
CA SER A 171 -13.87 19.21 24.97
C SER A 171 -14.84 20.36 24.70
N SER A 172 -14.99 20.76 23.43
CA SER A 172 -15.97 21.78 23.01
C SER A 172 -17.42 21.29 23.07
N ASN A 173 -17.67 20.01 22.78
CA ASN A 173 -19.01 19.42 22.86
C ASN A 173 -19.46 19.12 24.31
N SER A 174 -18.50 18.93 25.23
CA SER A 174 -18.80 18.69 26.65
C SER A 174 -19.24 19.94 27.42
N THR A 175 -18.99 21.13 26.88
CA THR A 175 -19.41 22.41 27.50
C THR A 175 -20.78 22.91 27.04
N ALA A 176 -21.45 22.21 26.10
CA ALA A 176 -22.75 22.59 25.55
C ALA A 176 -23.97 21.91 26.20
N THR A 177 -23.78 21.07 27.23
CA THR A 177 -24.88 20.40 27.94
C THR A 177 -24.92 20.81 29.42
N THR A 178 -25.31 22.06 29.69
CA THR A 178 -25.86 22.49 30.98
C THR A 178 -26.71 23.73 30.75
N ILE A 179 -27.99 23.53 30.39
CA ILE A 179 -29.12 24.39 30.76
C ILE A 179 -30.32 23.48 30.97
#